data_AF-A0A7L5YQX8-F1
#
_entry.id   AF-A0A7L5YQX8-F1
#
_cell.length_a   1.000
_cell.length_b   1.000
_cell.length_c   1.000
_cell.angle_alpha   90.00
_cell.angle_beta   90.00
_cell.angle_gamma   90.00
#
_symmetry.space_group_name_H-M   'P 1'
#
loop_
_entity.id
_entity.type
_entity.pdbx_description
1 polymer ?
#
loop_
_entity_poly.entity_id
_entity_poly.type
_entity_poly.pdbx_seq_one_letter_code
_entity_poly.pdbx_strand_id
1 'polypeptide(L)'
;MMNGACSGDAADYLEVNMDNTQLWQTTGASPECGVTTYRQITLDVSAYANGGAHTLEFNSEVFGSDNTNFALDDVSLDAESGPTACVSPVDVPWLSVSPVSGTTAPAATTPVTVGFNSTGLVAGTYHANLCVYSNDPDAGRATAPTWSSCRSS
;
A
#
# COMPACT_ATOMS: atom_id res chain seq x y z
N MET A 1 1.44 10.22 -14.21
CA MET A 1 2.40 10.04 -15.31
C MET A 1 2.10 11.01 -16.46
N MET A 2 3.13 11.68 -16.99
CA MET A 2 3.09 12.41 -18.28
C MET A 2 3.46 11.41 -19.38
N ASN A 3 2.66 11.32 -20.44
CA ASN A 3 2.75 10.26 -21.44
C ASN A 3 3.90 10.53 -22.42
N GLY A 4 5.05 9.90 -22.18
CA GLY A 4 6.34 10.48 -22.58
C GLY A 4 7.16 9.80 -23.67
N ALA A 5 6.59 8.92 -24.46
CA ALA A 5 7.26 8.36 -25.64
C ALA A 5 6.41 8.70 -26.87
N CYS A 6 6.65 9.88 -27.44
CA CYS A 6 5.90 10.39 -28.58
C CYS A 6 6.81 11.26 -29.48
N SER A 7 7.67 10.60 -30.23
CA SER A 7 8.66 11.18 -31.16
C SER A 7 8.14 11.26 -32.58
N GLY A 8 6.87 10.90 -32.78
CA GLY A 8 6.27 10.74 -34.09
C GLY A 8 6.37 9.32 -34.66
N ASP A 9 6.99 8.38 -33.95
CA ASP A 9 6.97 6.96 -34.29
C ASP A 9 5.91 6.20 -33.46
N ALA A 10 5.13 5.36 -34.13
CA ALA A 10 4.09 4.55 -33.50
C ALA A 10 4.66 3.47 -32.55
N ALA A 11 5.92 3.08 -32.74
CA ALA A 11 6.61 2.07 -31.94
C ALA A 11 7.15 2.62 -30.60
N ASP A 12 7.20 3.93 -30.43
CA ASP A 12 7.58 4.54 -29.16
C ASP A 12 6.73 3.99 -28.03
N TYR A 13 7.32 3.73 -26.87
CA TYR A 13 6.54 3.21 -25.74
C TYR A 13 7.04 3.68 -24.38
N LEU A 14 6.10 3.60 -23.44
CA LEU A 14 6.33 3.68 -22.00
C LEU A 14 5.52 2.57 -21.36
N GLU A 15 6.19 1.73 -20.58
CA GLU A 15 5.60 0.55 -19.97
C GLU A 15 5.97 0.43 -18.50
N VAL A 16 5.15 -0.37 -17.80
CA VAL A 16 5.36 -0.75 -16.41
C VAL A 16 5.43 -2.26 -16.35
N ASN A 17 6.55 -2.77 -15.85
CA ASN A 17 6.79 -4.19 -15.69
C ASN A 17 6.94 -4.54 -14.21
N MET A 18 6.48 -5.72 -13.82
CA MET A 18 6.77 -6.34 -12.53
C MET A 18 7.40 -7.70 -12.76
N ASP A 19 8.62 -7.91 -12.28
CA ASP A 19 9.41 -9.13 -12.51
C ASP A 19 9.50 -9.54 -14.00
N ASN A 20 9.75 -8.58 -14.89
CA ASN A 20 9.75 -8.76 -16.35
C ASN A 20 8.38 -9.10 -16.97
N THR A 21 7.28 -9.05 -16.20
CA THR A 21 5.92 -9.20 -16.72
C THR A 21 5.31 -7.82 -16.95
N GLN A 22 4.88 -7.54 -18.18
CA GLN A 22 4.25 -6.28 -18.53
C GLN A 22 2.87 -6.14 -17.90
N LEU A 23 2.69 -5.12 -17.06
CA LEU A 23 1.42 -4.79 -16.41
C LEU A 23 0.65 -3.72 -17.18
N TRP A 24 1.37 -2.81 -17.82
CA TRP A 24 0.78 -1.68 -18.54
C TRP A 24 1.72 -1.14 -19.61
N GLN A 25 1.15 -0.58 -20.67
CA GLN A 25 1.90 0.11 -21.71
C GLN A 25 1.04 1.18 -22.38
N THR A 26 1.71 2.25 -22.82
CA THR A 26 1.20 3.22 -23.79
C THR A 26 2.20 3.33 -24.94
N THR A 27 1.73 3.64 -26.13
CA THR A 27 2.57 3.74 -27.34
C THR A 27 2.46 5.10 -28.02
N GLY A 28 3.34 5.40 -28.97
CA GLY A 28 3.25 6.57 -29.84
C GLY A 28 2.03 6.55 -30.78
N ALA A 29 1.41 5.39 -30.99
CA ALA A 29 0.12 5.29 -31.68
C ALA A 29 -1.10 5.61 -30.79
N SER A 30 -0.90 5.70 -29.47
CA SER A 30 -1.99 5.91 -28.54
C SER A 30 -2.51 7.36 -28.61
N PRO A 31 -3.81 7.61 -28.37
CA PRO A 31 -4.40 8.96 -28.40
C PRO A 31 -3.71 9.97 -27.47
N GLU A 32 -2.97 9.48 -26.49
CA GLU A 32 -2.27 10.26 -25.48
C GLU A 32 -0.82 10.62 -25.89
N CYS A 33 -0.38 10.24 -27.09
CA CYS A 33 0.87 10.73 -27.68
C CYS A 33 0.82 12.27 -27.77
N GLY A 34 1.79 12.94 -27.15
CA GLY A 34 1.91 14.41 -27.18
C GLY A 34 1.06 15.12 -26.13
N VAL A 35 0.33 14.39 -25.29
CA VAL A 35 -0.43 14.95 -24.17
C VAL A 35 0.51 15.26 -23.02
N THR A 36 0.60 16.53 -22.64
CA THR A 36 1.55 17.03 -21.63
C THR A 36 0.97 17.10 -20.22
N THR A 37 -0.33 16.82 -20.04
CA THR A 37 -0.97 16.79 -18.73
C THR A 37 -0.75 15.45 -18.04
N TYR A 38 -0.58 15.48 -16.72
CA TYR A 38 -0.51 14.28 -15.91
C TYR A 38 -1.82 13.49 -15.97
N ARG A 39 -1.70 12.17 -16.14
CA ARG A 39 -2.79 11.21 -15.90
C ARG A 39 -2.42 10.25 -14.79
N GLN A 40 -3.42 9.88 -13.98
CA GLN A 40 -3.27 8.82 -12.98
C GLN A 40 -3.41 7.46 -13.66
N ILE A 41 -2.50 6.54 -13.33
CA ILE A 41 -2.56 5.14 -13.73
C ILE A 41 -2.63 4.31 -12.46
N THR A 42 -3.60 3.39 -12.39
CA THR A 42 -3.78 2.48 -11.26
C THR A 42 -3.73 1.06 -11.80
N LEU A 43 -2.84 0.24 -11.24
CA LEU A 43 -2.60 -1.15 -11.67
C LEU A 43 -2.86 -2.08 -10.50
N ASP A 44 -3.57 -3.18 -10.76
CA ASP A 44 -3.71 -4.26 -9.79
C ASP A 44 -2.44 -5.13 -9.82
N VAL A 45 -1.73 -5.16 -8.70
CA VAL A 45 -0.51 -5.94 -8.49
C VAL A 45 -0.67 -6.97 -7.36
N SER A 46 -1.90 -7.26 -6.95
CA SER A 46 -2.20 -8.17 -5.83
C SER A 46 -1.61 -9.57 -6.01
N ALA A 47 -1.43 -10.03 -7.24
CA ALA A 47 -0.78 -11.31 -7.56
C ALA A 47 0.69 -11.39 -7.08
N TYR A 48 1.34 -10.24 -6.88
CA TYR A 48 2.72 -10.14 -6.42
C TYR A 48 2.82 -9.85 -4.92
N ALA A 49 1.69 -9.79 -4.18
CA ALA A 49 1.68 -9.67 -2.73
C ALA A 49 1.90 -11.03 -2.03
N ASN A 50 2.95 -11.77 -2.42
CA ASN A 50 3.20 -13.15 -1.97
C ASN A 50 4.31 -13.28 -0.91
N GLY A 51 4.84 -12.16 -0.43
CA GLY A 51 5.94 -12.12 0.54
C GLY A 51 7.34 -12.32 -0.07
N GLY A 52 7.43 -12.51 -1.39
CA GLY A 52 8.65 -12.49 -2.16
C GLY A 52 9.17 -11.09 -2.44
N ALA A 53 10.43 -10.99 -2.85
CA ALA A 53 10.98 -9.76 -3.40
C ALA A 53 10.53 -9.63 -4.85
N HIS A 54 10.03 -8.45 -5.21
CA HIS A 54 9.55 -8.11 -6.54
C HIS A 54 10.19 -6.81 -7.02
N THR A 55 10.43 -6.70 -8.32
CA THR A 55 10.99 -5.50 -8.95
C THR A 55 9.94 -4.85 -9.83
N LEU A 56 9.61 -3.59 -9.54
CA LEU A 56 8.78 -2.74 -10.38
C LEU A 56 9.70 -1.88 -11.26
N GLU A 57 9.53 -1.95 -12.57
CA GLU A 57 10.36 -1.26 -13.56
C GLU A 57 9.51 -0.40 -14.49
N PHE A 58 10.01 0.79 -14.79
CA PHE A 58 9.42 1.71 -15.76
C PHE A 58 10.39 1.81 -16.94
N ASN A 59 9.98 1.34 -18.11
CA ASN A 59 10.81 1.38 -19.31
C ASN A 59 10.20 2.34 -20.33
N SER A 60 11.04 3.15 -20.95
CA SER A 60 10.65 3.99 -22.08
C SER A 60 11.65 3.82 -23.20
N GLU A 61 11.15 3.62 -24.41
CA GLU A 61 11.96 3.56 -25.62
C GLU A 61 11.36 4.45 -26.70
N VAL A 62 12.25 5.09 -27.46
CA VAL A 62 11.92 6.00 -28.55
C VAL A 62 12.61 5.47 -29.80
N PHE A 63 11.82 5.23 -30.85
CA PHE A 63 12.27 4.70 -32.14
C PHE A 63 12.33 5.77 -33.22
N GLY A 64 11.65 6.91 -33.04
CA GLY A 64 11.71 8.05 -33.95
C GLY A 64 12.97 8.91 -33.78
N SER A 65 13.07 9.95 -34.61
CA SER A 65 14.24 10.84 -34.67
C SER A 65 14.22 12.00 -33.67
N ASP A 66 13.07 12.25 -33.04
CA ASP A 66 12.89 13.35 -32.10
C ASP A 66 13.11 12.89 -30.66
N ASN A 67 13.70 13.77 -29.84
CA ASN A 67 13.87 13.48 -28.41
C ASN A 67 12.54 13.71 -27.69
N THR A 68 12.12 12.72 -26.89
CA THR A 68 10.93 12.83 -26.04
C THR A 68 11.31 12.62 -24.58
N ASN A 69 10.45 13.09 -23.69
CA ASN A 69 10.62 12.95 -22.27
C ASN A 69 9.39 12.30 -21.65
N PHE A 70 9.61 11.47 -20.63
CA PHE A 70 8.56 11.00 -19.74
C PHE A 70 8.79 11.54 -18.34
N ALA A 71 7.69 11.76 -17.62
CA ALA A 71 7.74 12.16 -16.22
C ALA A 71 6.84 11.24 -15.39
N LEU A 72 7.46 10.67 -14.36
CA LEU A 72 6.78 9.99 -13.26
C LEU A 72 6.54 11.00 -12.15
N ASP A 73 5.41 10.90 -11.49
CA ASP A 73 5.11 11.67 -10.30
C ASP A 73 4.28 10.82 -9.35
N ASP A 74 4.48 11.01 -8.04
CA ASP A 74 3.79 10.31 -6.95
C ASP A 74 3.60 8.80 -7.17
N VAL A 75 4.71 8.07 -7.34
CA VAL A 75 4.67 6.60 -7.42
C VAL A 75 4.42 6.03 -6.03
N SER A 76 3.21 5.52 -5.80
CA SER A 76 2.86 4.73 -4.61
C SER A 76 2.72 3.25 -4.96
N LEU A 77 3.17 2.40 -4.03
CA LEU A 77 2.87 0.96 -4.04
C LEU A 77 2.14 0.64 -2.75
N ASP A 78 0.82 0.48 -2.87
CA ASP A 78 -0.02 0.17 -1.72
C ASP A 78 0.02 -1.34 -1.49
N ALA A 79 1.05 -1.78 -0.76
CA ALA A 79 1.10 -3.11 -0.19
C ALA A 79 0.13 -3.18 1.00
N GLU A 80 -1.18 -3.12 0.71
CA GLU A 80 -2.15 -3.64 1.66
C GLU A 80 -1.90 -5.14 1.76
N SER A 81 -1.06 -5.54 2.71
CA SER A 81 -0.98 -6.94 3.11
C SER A 81 -2.40 -7.36 3.46
N GLY A 82 -2.95 -8.32 2.72
CA GLY A 82 -4.28 -8.82 3.02
C GLY A 82 -4.35 -9.35 4.47
N PRO A 83 -5.51 -9.24 5.13
CA PRO A 83 -6.15 -7.98 5.38
C PRO A 83 -5.43 -7.24 6.53
N THR A 84 -5.23 -5.93 6.39
CA THR A 84 -5.26 -5.03 7.57
C THR A 84 -6.71 -4.93 8.07
N ALA A 85 -7.43 -6.06 8.13
CA ALA A 85 -8.75 -6.11 8.75
C ALA A 85 -8.49 -6.00 10.23
N CYS A 86 -9.17 -5.03 10.81
CA CYS A 86 -9.29 -4.89 12.24
C CYS A 86 -9.77 -6.23 12.81
N VAL A 87 -8.85 -6.98 13.41
CA VAL A 87 -9.21 -8.19 14.12
C VAL A 87 -9.84 -7.77 15.43
N SER A 88 -11.01 -8.32 15.73
CA SER A 88 -11.60 -8.10 17.05
C SER A 88 -10.65 -8.73 18.08
N PRO A 89 -10.37 -8.07 19.22
CA PRO A 89 -9.57 -8.67 20.28
C PRO A 89 -10.07 -10.05 20.73
N VAL A 90 -11.36 -10.36 20.53
CA VAL A 90 -11.95 -11.68 20.84
C VAL A 90 -11.46 -12.79 19.91
N ASP A 91 -11.00 -12.45 18.70
CA ASP A 91 -10.55 -13.40 17.68
C ASP A 91 -9.05 -13.74 17.82
N VAL A 92 -8.35 -13.08 18.76
CA VAL A 92 -6.92 -13.28 19.03
C VAL A 92 -6.74 -13.79 20.47
N PRO A 93 -6.71 -15.11 20.72
CA PRO A 93 -6.81 -15.68 22.06
C PRO A 93 -5.72 -15.25 23.06
N TRP A 94 -4.57 -14.80 22.55
CA TRP A 94 -3.45 -14.32 23.35
C TRP A 94 -3.48 -12.82 23.63
N LEU A 95 -4.46 -12.08 23.08
CA LEU A 95 -4.64 -10.64 23.20
C LEU A 95 -5.99 -10.33 23.86
N SER A 96 -6.03 -9.33 24.73
CA SER A 96 -7.27 -8.83 25.33
C SER A 96 -7.24 -7.31 25.41
N VAL A 97 -8.40 -6.67 25.26
CA VAL A 97 -8.55 -5.21 25.33
C VAL A 97 -9.75 -4.87 26.20
N SER A 98 -9.59 -3.91 27.12
CA SER A 98 -10.68 -3.45 27.97
C SER A 98 -10.55 -1.96 28.34
N PRO A 99 -11.59 -1.13 28.13
CA PRO A 99 -12.84 -1.48 27.45
C PRO A 99 -12.64 -1.61 25.93
N VAL A 100 -13.44 -2.44 25.26
CA VAL A 100 -13.40 -2.60 23.79
C VAL A 100 -14.08 -1.44 23.04
N SER A 101 -14.89 -0.64 23.73
CA SER A 101 -15.52 0.57 23.23
C SER A 101 -15.82 1.53 24.39
N GLY A 102 -15.97 2.82 24.08
CA GLY A 102 -16.26 3.84 25.08
C GLY A 102 -16.45 5.21 24.44
N THR A 103 -16.63 6.23 25.28
CA THR A 103 -16.75 7.62 24.85
C THR A 103 -15.73 8.46 25.61
N THR A 104 -15.06 9.36 24.91
CA THR A 104 -14.12 10.33 25.49
C THR A 104 -14.73 11.72 25.35
N ALA A 105 -14.90 12.43 26.45
CA ALA A 105 -15.43 13.80 26.44
C ALA A 105 -14.38 14.81 25.92
N PRO A 106 -14.78 16.03 25.50
CA PRO A 106 -13.84 17.07 25.12
C PRO A 106 -12.83 17.35 26.23
N ALA A 107 -11.55 17.48 25.85
CA ALA A 107 -10.43 17.69 26.78
C ALA A 107 -10.27 16.62 27.88
N ALA A 108 -10.84 15.42 27.68
CA ALA A 108 -10.70 14.29 28.60
C ALA A 108 -9.85 13.16 27.99
N THR A 109 -9.43 12.23 28.86
CA THR A 109 -8.70 11.02 28.49
C THR A 109 -9.45 9.80 29.02
N THR A 110 -9.75 8.84 28.15
CA THR A 110 -10.32 7.54 28.54
C THR A 110 -9.24 6.47 28.37
N PRO A 111 -8.75 5.84 29.46
CA PRO A 111 -7.72 4.81 29.36
C PRO A 111 -8.27 3.49 28.81
N VAL A 112 -7.48 2.81 27.99
CA VAL A 112 -7.73 1.45 27.49
C VAL A 112 -6.56 0.55 27.88
N THR A 113 -6.87 -0.61 28.46
CA THR A 113 -5.87 -1.61 28.88
C THR A 113 -5.77 -2.71 27.83
N VAL A 114 -4.55 -3.05 27.42
CA VAL A 114 -4.24 -4.16 26.52
C VAL A 114 -3.46 -5.22 27.30
N GLY A 115 -3.98 -6.44 27.34
CA GLY A 115 -3.38 -7.58 28.01
C GLY A 115 -2.89 -8.64 27.03
N PHE A 116 -1.75 -9.26 27.35
CA PHE A 116 -1.15 -10.33 26.55
C PHE A 116 -1.01 -11.60 27.41
N ASN A 117 -1.40 -12.76 26.87
CA ASN A 117 -1.27 -14.06 27.53
C ASN A 117 -0.58 -15.06 26.60
N SER A 118 0.67 -15.40 26.92
CA SER A 118 1.47 -16.37 26.17
C SER A 118 1.32 -17.82 26.68
N THR A 119 0.46 -18.06 27.67
CA THR A 119 0.26 -19.40 28.24
C THR A 119 -0.23 -20.37 27.17
N GLY A 120 0.54 -21.44 26.91
CA GLY A 120 0.20 -22.45 25.91
C GLY A 120 0.52 -22.06 24.46
N LEU A 121 1.12 -20.89 24.21
CA LEU A 121 1.66 -20.57 22.89
C LEU A 121 3.02 -21.26 22.67
N VAL A 122 3.22 -21.77 21.45
CA VAL A 122 4.53 -22.25 21.02
C VAL A 122 5.47 -21.07 20.86
N ALA A 123 6.77 -21.25 21.13
CA ALA A 123 7.77 -20.23 20.89
C ALA A 123 7.73 -19.76 19.43
N GLY A 124 7.62 -18.46 19.23
CA GLY A 124 7.48 -17.84 17.91
C GLY A 124 7.14 -16.35 18.03
N THR A 125 7.10 -15.67 16.89
CA THR A 125 6.69 -14.26 16.82
C THR A 125 5.21 -14.18 16.47
N TYR A 126 4.44 -13.45 17.28
CA TYR A 126 3.00 -13.25 17.07
C TYR A 126 2.74 -11.78 16.77
N HIS A 127 1.94 -11.52 15.74
CA HIS A 127 1.54 -10.18 15.30
C HIS A 127 0.01 -10.08 15.33
N ALA A 128 -0.50 -8.95 15.84
CA ALA A 128 -1.91 -8.59 15.74
C ALA A 128 -2.03 -7.07 15.59
N ASN A 129 -2.98 -6.64 14.76
CA ASN A 129 -3.26 -5.22 14.51
C ASN A 129 -4.53 -4.83 15.25
N LEU A 130 -4.43 -3.90 16.21
CA LEU A 130 -5.58 -3.32 16.89
C LEU A 130 -6.00 -2.04 16.17
N CYS A 131 -7.22 -2.03 15.64
CA CYS A 131 -7.80 -0.81 15.09
C CYS A 131 -8.61 -0.04 16.13
N VAL A 132 -8.50 1.27 16.10
CA VAL A 132 -9.35 2.18 16.87
C VAL A 132 -10.27 2.90 15.88
N TYR A 133 -11.58 2.71 16.05
CA TYR A 133 -12.59 3.48 15.31
C TYR A 133 -12.96 4.72 16.12
N SER A 134 -12.82 5.89 15.51
CA SER A 134 -13.21 7.18 16.08
C SER A 134 -14.26 7.85 15.19
N ASN A 135 -15.23 8.52 15.81
CA ASN A 135 -16.21 9.38 15.12
C ASN A 135 -15.75 10.85 15.08
N ASP A 136 -14.50 11.13 15.44
CA ASP A 136 -13.89 12.45 15.33
C ASP A 136 -13.69 12.80 13.83
N PRO A 137 -14.25 13.92 13.33
CA PRO A 137 -14.14 14.32 11.93
C PRO A 137 -12.71 14.64 11.47
N ASP A 138 -11.78 14.90 12.41
CA ASP A 138 -10.36 15.16 12.11
C ASP A 138 -9.49 13.89 12.28
N ALA A 139 -10.09 12.75 12.65
CA ALA A 139 -9.37 11.48 12.78
C ALA A 139 -9.21 10.79 11.42
N GLY A 140 -8.19 11.19 10.66
CA GLY A 140 -7.61 10.29 9.66
C GLY A 140 -7.31 8.95 10.34
N ARG A 141 -7.80 7.82 9.81
CA ARG A 141 -7.71 6.47 10.41
C ARG A 141 -6.39 6.27 11.15
N ALA A 142 -6.41 6.38 12.48
CA ALA A 142 -5.24 6.14 13.29
C ALA A 142 -5.06 4.63 13.43
N THR A 143 -4.24 4.03 12.58
CA THR A 143 -3.62 2.74 12.90
C THR A 143 -2.77 2.97 14.14
N ALA A 144 -3.15 2.34 15.27
CA ALA A 144 -2.31 2.37 16.46
C ALA A 144 -0.91 1.81 16.10
N PRO A 145 0.19 2.37 16.63
CA PRO A 145 1.53 1.90 16.32
C PRO A 145 1.65 0.40 16.63
N THR A 146 2.19 -0.36 15.68
CA THR A 146 2.48 -1.79 15.86
C THR A 146 3.53 -1.95 16.95
N TRP A 147 3.13 -2.26 18.18
CA TRP A 147 4.05 -2.65 19.23
C TRP A 147 4.44 -4.12 19.03
N SER A 148 5.66 -4.38 18.60
CA SER A 148 6.19 -5.74 18.44
C SER A 148 7.42 -5.96 19.31
N SER A 149 7.27 -6.69 20.42
CA SER A 149 8.32 -7.55 21.01
C SER A 149 7.79 -8.23 22.28
N CYS A 150 7.22 -9.43 22.15
CA CYS A 150 7.19 -10.40 23.24
C CYS A 150 8.04 -11.60 22.81
N ARG A 151 9.28 -11.67 23.31
CA ARG A 151 10.21 -12.77 23.06
C ARG A 151 10.01 -13.76 24.21
N SER A 152 9.46 -14.95 23.94
CA SER A 152 9.48 -16.03 24.92
C SER A 152 10.92 -16.54 25.05
N SER A 153 11.50 -16.38 26.24
CA SER A 153 12.79 -16.97 26.64
C SER A 153 12.63 -18.42 27.06
#